data_AF-A0A0F7KGB9-F1
#
_entry.id   AF-A0A0F7KGB9-F1
#
_cell.length_a   1.000
_cell.length_b   1.000
_cell.length_c   1.000
_cell.angle_alpha   90.00
_cell.angle_beta   90.00
_cell.angle_gamma   90.00
#
_symmetry.space_group_name_H-M   'P 1'
#
loop_
_entity.id
_entity.type
_entity.pdbx_description
1 polymer ?
#
loop_
_entity_poly.entity_id
_entity_poly.type
_entity_poly.pdbx_seq_one_letter_code
_entity_poly.pdbx_strand_id
1 'polypeptide(L)'
;MEEVEFRIFLRRPEYPVLIISSEKLYSAHNLKQLAEICVSLPLEGAENKTRIVDSTGSEFWYFPEQYILSPGFVTKKWTKKKLIETFNNSSNARELNKEYSMKSLSSKKLQEVIGDICRILDSET
;
A
#
# COMPACT_ATOMS: atom_id res chain seq x y z
N MET A 1 4.85 6.72 -26.55
CA MET A 1 4.13 6.69 -25.25
C MET A 1 4.46 8.01 -24.60
N GLU A 2 3.45 8.87 -24.41
CA GLU A 2 3.66 10.09 -23.62
C GLU A 2 4.15 9.69 -22.23
N GLU A 3 5.19 10.37 -21.75
CA GLU A 3 5.65 10.24 -20.37
C GLU A 3 4.49 10.71 -19.48
N VAL A 4 3.74 9.75 -18.96
CA VAL A 4 2.70 10.02 -17.98
C VAL A 4 3.37 10.56 -16.72
N GLU A 5 3.18 11.85 -16.46
CA GLU A 5 3.77 12.51 -15.31
C GLU A 5 3.03 12.11 -14.03
N PHE A 6 3.64 11.24 -13.21
CA PHE A 6 3.12 10.88 -11.89
C PHE A 6 3.25 12.07 -10.94
N ARG A 7 2.13 12.74 -10.64
CA ARG A 7 2.09 13.98 -9.86
C ARG A 7 1.81 13.69 -8.39
N ILE A 8 2.49 14.41 -7.51
CA ILE A 8 2.26 14.31 -6.06
C ILE A 8 1.63 15.61 -5.58
N PHE A 9 0.48 15.50 -4.93
CA PHE A 9 -0.20 16.62 -4.30
C PHE A 9 0.15 16.70 -2.81
N LEU A 10 0.38 17.92 -2.31
CA LEU A 10 0.68 18.28 -0.91
C LEU A 10 1.99 17.73 -0.34
N ARG A 11 2.18 16.40 -0.26
CA ARG A 11 3.41 15.78 0.27
C ARG A 11 3.67 14.40 -0.32
N ARG A 12 4.92 13.97 -0.26
CA ARG A 12 5.34 12.60 -0.62
C ARG A 12 4.99 11.59 0.50
N PRO A 13 4.72 10.32 0.16
CA PRO A 13 4.66 9.25 1.15
C PRO A 13 6.05 8.92 1.71
N GLU A 14 6.08 8.36 2.92
CA GLU A 14 7.28 7.73 3.46
C GLU A 14 7.33 6.23 3.10
N TYR A 15 8.51 5.74 2.74
CA TYR A 15 8.69 4.37 2.24
C TYR A 15 9.17 3.41 3.34
N PRO A 16 8.89 2.10 3.23
CA PRO A 16 8.13 1.45 2.16
C PRO A 16 6.62 1.75 2.25
N VAL A 17 5.92 1.61 1.13
CA VAL A 17 4.46 1.78 1.05
C VAL A 17 3.80 0.44 0.70
N LEU A 18 2.59 0.25 1.24
CA LEU A 18 1.70 -0.86 0.90
C LEU A 18 0.61 -0.33 -0.03
N ILE A 19 0.50 -0.90 -1.24
CA ILE A 19 -0.55 -0.60 -2.20
C ILE A 19 -1.65 -1.67 -2.09
N ILE A 20 -2.90 -1.23 -1.96
CA ILE A 20 -4.07 -2.10 -1.77
C ILE A 20 -4.91 -2.04 -3.04
N SER A 21 -5.04 -3.17 -3.74
CA SER A 21 -5.83 -3.30 -4.96
C SER A 21 -6.71 -4.55 -4.90
N SER A 22 -8.01 -4.35 -4.71
CA SER A 22 -8.99 -5.42 -4.59
C SER A 22 -8.60 -6.47 -3.55
N GLU A 23 -8.32 -7.71 -3.94
CA GLU A 23 -7.87 -8.77 -3.03
C GLU A 23 -6.35 -8.87 -2.90
N LYS A 24 -5.58 -8.15 -3.72
CA LYS A 24 -4.12 -8.25 -3.79
C LYS A 24 -3.44 -7.02 -3.20
N LEU A 25 -2.28 -7.26 -2.60
CA LEU A 25 -1.40 -6.26 -2.03
C LEU A 25 -0.09 -6.23 -2.80
N TYR A 26 0.46 -5.03 -2.92
CA TYR A 26 1.77 -4.78 -3.54
C TYR A 26 2.61 -3.92 -2.61
N SER A 27 3.92 -4.02 -2.76
CA SER A 27 4.88 -3.22 -2.02
C SER A 27 5.62 -2.29 -2.98
N ALA A 28 6.01 -1.09 -2.51
CA ALA A 28 6.97 -0.25 -3.21
C ALA A 28 7.92 0.43 -2.23
N HIS A 29 9.18 0.58 -2.63
CA HIS A 29 10.25 1.12 -1.79
C HIS A 29 10.73 2.50 -2.24
N ASN A 30 10.25 2.98 -3.38
CA ASN A 30 10.53 4.32 -3.89
C ASN A 30 9.42 4.78 -4.84
N LEU A 31 9.48 6.05 -5.23
CA LEU A 31 8.46 6.69 -6.08
C LEU A 31 8.35 6.04 -7.46
N LYS A 32 9.48 5.60 -8.04
CA LYS A 32 9.49 4.97 -9.36
C LYS A 32 8.69 3.67 -9.33
N GLN A 33 8.99 2.78 -8.39
CA GLN A 33 8.25 1.53 -8.20
C GLN A 33 6.77 1.76 -7.92
N LEU A 34 6.46 2.75 -7.06
CA LEU A 34 5.08 3.10 -6.76
C LEU A 34 4.32 3.53 -8.02
N ALA A 35 4.92 4.43 -8.83
CA ALA A 35 4.33 4.89 -10.06
C ALA A 35 4.13 3.75 -11.07
N GLU A 36 5.14 2.90 -11.27
CA GLU A 36 5.08 1.74 -12.16
C GLU A 36 3.93 0.80 -11.77
N ILE A 37 3.81 0.46 -10.48
CA ILE A 37 2.73 -0.40 -9.99
C ILE A 37 1.38 0.28 -10.21
N CYS A 38 1.20 1.52 -9.74
CA CYS A 38 -0.05 2.25 -9.83
C CYS A 38 -0.57 2.41 -11.27
N VAL A 39 0.32 2.60 -12.24
CA VAL A 39 -0.04 2.71 -13.66
C VAL A 39 -0.39 1.35 -14.28
N SER A 40 0.22 0.27 -13.79
CA SER A 40 -0.05 -1.09 -14.27
C SER A 40 -1.32 -1.73 -13.69
N LEU A 41 -1.83 -1.22 -12.56
CA LEU A 41 -2.98 -1.79 -11.88
C LEU A 41 -4.26 -1.61 -12.70
N PRO A 42 -5.11 -2.65 -12.79
CA PRO A 42 -6.42 -2.50 -13.40
C PRO A 42 -7.26 -1.47 -12.63
N LEU A 43 -8.04 -0.68 -13.38
CA LEU A 43 -9.04 0.22 -12.82
C LEU A 43 -10.20 -0.61 -12.28
N GLU A 44 -10.21 -0.88 -10.97
CA GLU A 44 -11.22 -1.74 -10.36
C GLU A 44 -12.20 -0.98 -9.45
N GLY A 45 -13.48 -1.33 -9.55
CA GLY A 45 -14.56 -0.89 -8.66
C GLY A 45 -15.18 0.47 -8.98
N ALA A 46 -16.16 0.87 -8.16
CA ALA A 46 -16.93 2.12 -8.35
C ALA A 46 -16.14 3.40 -7.98
N GLU A 47 -15.05 3.28 -7.23
CA GLU A 47 -14.29 4.43 -6.72
C GLU A 47 -13.11 4.85 -7.59
N ASN A 48 -12.77 4.08 -8.64
CA ASN A 48 -11.72 4.32 -9.63
C ASN A 48 -10.42 4.95 -9.06
N LYS A 49 -9.97 4.48 -7.89
CA LYS A 49 -8.80 5.01 -7.19
C LYS A 49 -8.10 3.92 -6.39
N THR A 50 -6.78 3.98 -6.29
CA THR A 50 -5.98 3.00 -5.56
C THR A 50 -5.62 3.53 -4.18
N ARG A 51 -5.80 2.71 -3.15
CA ARG A 51 -5.43 3.05 -1.78
C ARG A 51 -4.00 2.65 -1.50
N ILE A 52 -3.23 3.55 -0.89
CA ILE A 52 -1.84 3.33 -0.52
C ILE A 52 -1.67 3.69 0.96
N VAL A 53 -0.85 2.94 1.68
CA VAL A 53 -0.50 3.21 3.07
C VAL A 53 1.01 3.36 3.18
N ASP A 54 1.44 4.52 3.65
CA ASP A 54 2.86 4.81 3.84
C ASP A 54 3.42 4.19 5.13
N SER A 55 4.74 4.19 5.30
CA SER A 55 5.41 3.58 6.46
C SER A 55 5.00 4.19 7.81
N THR A 56 4.40 5.39 7.82
CA THR A 56 3.87 6.06 9.02
C THR A 56 2.44 5.65 9.34
N GLY A 57 1.83 4.82 8.50
CA GLY A 57 0.40 4.48 8.54
C GLY A 57 -0.51 5.55 7.94
N SER A 58 0.04 6.53 7.23
CA SER A 58 -0.78 7.55 6.58
C SER A 58 -1.36 7.01 5.29
N GLU A 59 -2.64 7.29 5.07
CA GLU A 59 -3.32 6.89 3.84
C GLU A 59 -3.03 7.88 2.71
N PHE A 60 -2.90 7.34 1.52
CA PHE A 60 -2.81 8.03 0.24
C PHE A 60 -3.79 7.43 -0.74
N TRP A 61 -4.22 8.26 -1.68
CA TRP A 61 -5.10 7.89 -2.77
C TRP A 61 -4.42 8.25 -4.09
N TYR A 62 -4.28 7.25 -4.95
CA TYR A 62 -3.87 7.44 -6.32
C TYR A 62 -5.10 7.50 -7.21
N PHE A 63 -5.18 8.56 -8.02
CA PHE A 63 -6.25 8.84 -8.97
C PHE A 63 -5.71 8.59 -10.38
N PRO A 64 -6.05 7.45 -11.03
CA PRO A 64 -5.46 7.05 -12.29
C PRO A 64 -5.81 7.98 -13.47
N GLU A 65 -7.01 8.56 -13.48
CA GLU A 65 -7.43 9.49 -14.54
C GLU A 65 -6.58 10.77 -14.60
N GLN A 66 -6.09 11.23 -13.45
CA GLN A 66 -5.29 12.45 -13.33
C GLN A 66 -3.80 12.16 -13.10
N TYR A 67 -3.44 10.88 -12.89
CA TYR A 67 -2.10 10.45 -12.47
C TYR A 67 -1.60 11.18 -11.22
N ILE A 68 -2.51 11.46 -10.28
CA ILE A 68 -2.22 12.19 -9.05
C ILE A 68 -2.21 11.23 -7.85
N LEU A 69 -1.15 11.31 -7.07
CA LEU A 69 -1.08 10.77 -5.72
C LEU A 69 -1.32 11.89 -4.71
N SER A 70 -2.34 11.74 -3.86
CA SER A 70 -2.65 12.70 -2.79
C SER A 70 -2.72 12.00 -1.44
N PRO A 71 -2.25 12.62 -0.34
CA PRO A 71 -2.58 12.14 0.99
C PRO A 71 -4.10 12.15 1.20
N GLY A 72 -4.60 11.13 1.89
CA GLY A 72 -5.98 11.06 2.37
C GLY A 72 -6.21 11.95 3.59
N PHE A 73 -7.33 11.75 4.27
CA PHE A 73 -7.67 12.52 5.46
C PHE A 73 -6.64 12.28 6.58
N VAL A 74 -5.98 13.37 7.00
CA VAL A 74 -4.87 13.39 7.98
C VAL A 74 -5.25 12.76 9.33
N THR A 75 -6.54 12.68 9.67
CA THR A 75 -7.03 12.21 10.96
C THR A 75 -7.21 10.69 11.07
N LYS A 76 -7.26 9.94 9.96
CA LYS A 76 -7.44 8.47 9.98
C LYS A 76 -6.14 7.76 9.58
N LYS A 77 -5.25 7.57 10.55
CA LYS A 77 -4.09 6.69 10.38
C LYS A 77 -4.52 5.23 10.45
N TRP A 78 -3.85 4.40 9.65
CA TRP A 78 -3.97 2.95 9.71
C TRP A 78 -3.42 2.41 11.04
N THR A 79 -4.14 1.47 11.62
CA THR A 79 -3.72 0.79 12.85
C THR A 79 -3.01 -0.51 12.52
N LYS A 80 -2.16 -0.99 13.45
CA LYS A 80 -1.50 -2.31 13.32
C LYS A 80 -2.52 -3.42 13.09
N LYS A 81 -3.63 -3.39 13.84
CA LYS A 81 -4.72 -4.37 13.71
C LYS A 81 -5.29 -4.35 12.29
N LYS A 82 -5.64 -3.16 11.78
CA LYS A 82 -6.24 -3.05 10.45
C LYS A 82 -5.28 -3.50 9.34
N LEU A 83 -3.98 -3.19 9.45
CA LEU A 83 -2.97 -3.66 8.50
C LEU A 83 -2.82 -5.17 8.49
N ILE A 84 -2.70 -5.79 9.68
CA ILE A 84 -2.56 -7.24 9.80
C ILE A 84 -3.79 -7.95 9.26
N GLU A 85 -4.99 -7.47 9.61
CA GLU A 85 -6.25 -7.99 9.06
C GLU A 85 -6.31 -7.85 7.54
N THR A 86 -5.90 -6.70 6.99
CA THR A 86 -5.85 -6.50 5.54
C THR A 86 -4.88 -7.47 4.87
N PHE A 87 -3.69 -7.67 5.43
CA PHE A 87 -2.73 -8.64 4.90
C PHE A 87 -3.25 -10.08 4.99
N ASN A 88 -3.70 -10.54 6.16
CA ASN A 88 -4.15 -11.92 6.36
C ASN A 88 -5.38 -12.28 5.50
N ASN A 89 -6.18 -11.29 5.09
CA ASN A 89 -7.32 -11.49 4.19
C ASN A 89 -6.99 -11.33 2.70
N SER A 90 -5.76 -10.95 2.35
CA SER A 90 -5.33 -10.79 0.95
C SER A 90 -5.13 -12.13 0.25
N SER A 91 -5.18 -12.13 -1.09
CA SER A 91 -4.83 -13.28 -1.90
C SER A 91 -3.35 -13.67 -1.71
N ASN A 92 -2.44 -12.70 -1.55
CA ASN A 92 -1.02 -12.97 -1.31
C ASN A 92 -0.80 -13.84 -0.07
N ALA A 93 -1.50 -13.55 1.04
CA ALA A 93 -1.36 -14.34 2.27
C ALA A 93 -1.79 -15.80 2.06
N ARG A 94 -2.87 -16.01 1.30
CA ARG A 94 -3.37 -17.35 0.95
C ARG A 94 -2.41 -18.09 0.01
N GLU A 95 -1.95 -17.42 -1.04
CA GLU A 95 -1.02 -17.97 -2.04
C GLU A 95 0.33 -18.35 -1.42
N LEU A 96 0.87 -17.51 -0.53
CA LEU A 96 2.12 -17.75 0.18
C LEU A 96 1.97 -18.73 1.35
N ASN A 97 0.74 -19.12 1.70
CA ASN A 97 0.41 -19.84 2.93
C ASN A 97 1.07 -19.20 4.17
N LYS A 98 1.06 -17.86 4.23
CA LYS A 98 1.65 -17.05 5.30
C LYS A 98 0.57 -16.27 6.00
N GLU A 99 0.63 -16.26 7.33
CA GLU A 99 -0.19 -15.39 8.17
C GLU A 99 0.70 -14.48 9.01
N TYR A 100 0.34 -13.20 9.09
CA TYR A 100 1.01 -12.28 9.99
C TYR A 100 0.42 -12.41 11.39
N SER A 101 1.26 -12.77 12.37
CA SER A 101 0.79 -13.04 13.73
C SER A 101 0.26 -11.79 14.44
N MET A 102 -0.95 -11.91 14.99
CA MET A 102 -1.57 -10.90 15.86
C MET A 102 -0.82 -10.66 17.18
N LYS A 103 0.08 -11.56 17.58
CA LYS A 103 0.97 -11.33 18.75
C LYS A 103 1.91 -10.14 18.54
N SER A 104 2.16 -9.75 17.30
CA SER A 104 2.98 -8.58 16.94
C SER A 104 2.33 -7.24 17.29
N LEU A 105 1.05 -7.23 17.68
CA LEU A 105 0.32 -6.01 18.02
C LEU A 105 0.89 -5.26 19.23
N SER A 106 1.49 -5.95 20.20
CA SER A 106 2.10 -5.30 21.37
C SER A 106 3.61 -5.14 21.24
N SER A 107 4.29 -6.01 20.49
CA SER A 107 5.76 -6.08 20.45
C SER A 107 6.44 -5.26 19.36
N LYS A 108 5.72 -4.85 18.30
CA LYS A 108 6.28 -4.10 17.16
C LYS A 108 5.64 -2.73 16.97
N LYS A 109 6.41 -1.76 16.46
CA LYS A 109 5.92 -0.47 15.97
C LYS A 109 5.16 -0.66 14.65
N LEU A 110 4.30 0.31 14.31
CA LEU A 110 3.50 0.27 13.08
C LEU A 110 4.37 0.15 11.83
N GLN A 111 5.42 0.98 11.75
CA GLN A 111 6.38 0.98 10.66
C GLN A 111 7.08 -0.37 10.49
N GLU A 112 7.40 -1.07 11.58
CA GLU A 112 8.01 -2.40 11.53
C GLU A 112 7.04 -3.43 10.96
N VAL A 113 5.76 -3.37 11.35
CA VAL A 113 4.71 -4.24 10.78
C VAL A 113 4.56 -4.01 9.27
N ILE A 114 4.52 -2.75 8.83
CA ILE A 114 4.44 -2.41 7.40
C ILE A 114 5.67 -2.94 6.66
N GLY A 115 6.87 -2.70 7.20
CA GLY A 115 8.11 -3.16 6.60
C GLY A 115 8.18 -4.69 6.49
N ASP A 116 7.73 -5.42 7.51
CA ASP A 116 7.69 -6.89 7.47
C ASP A 116 6.68 -7.41 6.44
N ILE A 117 5.49 -6.81 6.36
CA ILE A 117 4.51 -7.15 5.32
C ILE A 117 5.10 -6.91 3.93
N CYS A 118 5.74 -5.76 3.71
CA CYS A 118 6.38 -5.46 2.41
C CYS A 118 7.45 -6.51 2.06
N ARG A 119 8.32 -6.89 3.02
CA ARG A 119 9.32 -7.96 2.80
C ARG A 119 8.69 -9.32 2.46
N ILE A 120 7.54 -9.64 3.06
CA ILE A 120 6.82 -10.87 2.73
C ILE A 120 6.31 -10.82 1.29
N LEU A 121 5.75 -9.68 0.86
CA LEU A 121 5.27 -9.48 -0.51
C LEU A 121 6.42 -9.49 -1.53
N ASP A 122 7.56 -8.90 -1.20
CA ASP A 122 8.74 -8.89 -2.07
C ASP A 122 9.30 -10.29 -2.31
N SER A 123 9.12 -11.23 -1.37
CA SER A 123 9.54 -12.62 -1.55
C SER A 123 8.72 -13.42 -2.59
N GLU A 124 7.68 -12.80 -3.16
CA GLU A 124 6.84 -13.34 -4.24
C GLU A 124 7.36 -12.96 -5.64
N THR A 125 8.36 -12.07 -5.74
CA THR A 125 8.94 -11.56 -7.01
C THR A 125 10.36 -12.05 -7.22
#